data_AF-A0A937DV48-F1
#
_entry.id   AF-A0A937DV48-F1
#
_cell.length_a   1.000
_cell.length_b   1.000
_cell.length_c   1.000
_cell.angle_alpha   90.00
_cell.angle_beta   90.00
_cell.angle_gamma   90.00
#
_symmetry.space_group_name_H-M   'P 1'
#
loop_
_entity.id
_entity.type
_entity.pdbx_description
1 polymer ?
#
loop_
_entity_poly.entity_id
_entity_poly.type
_entity_poly.pdbx_seq_one_letter_code
_entity_poly.pdbx_strand_id
1 'polypeptide(L)'
;MDTGAMIDPGRRVLLFSSIGHALMHMMTAFYAVIGLTLAVSWNLPPEDLLRLYAPATILLGVVSLPAGWLSDRFGAPAMMVVMFLGLGLSSIACGLVPTGDTLMLSLALCGIGAFGAFYHSVGIGWGVRKAQEQGHAVGVNGLVGRQG
;
A
#
# COMPACT_ATOMS: atom_id res chain seq x y z
N MET A 1 -15.86 36.70 12.18
CA MET A 1 -16.65 35.98 11.17
C MET A 1 -15.69 35.04 10.47
N ASP A 2 -15.79 33.76 10.79
CA ASP A 2 -14.95 32.67 10.28
C ASP A 2 -15.02 32.58 8.75
N THR A 3 -13.91 32.91 8.09
CA THR A 3 -13.61 32.33 6.78
C THR A 3 -13.27 30.86 7.02
N GLY A 4 -14.31 30.02 7.03
CA GLY A 4 -14.18 28.56 7.08
C GLY A 4 -13.11 28.14 6.08
N ALA A 5 -12.01 27.59 6.61
CA ALA A 5 -10.83 27.22 5.84
C ALA A 5 -11.20 26.22 4.75
N MET A 6 -11.51 26.72 3.54
CA MET A 6 -11.57 25.89 2.35
C MET A 6 -10.19 25.24 2.22
N ILE A 7 -10.10 23.95 2.52
CA ILE A 7 -8.85 23.23 2.38
C ILE A 7 -8.46 23.30 0.90
N ASP A 8 -7.32 23.95 0.65
CA ASP A 8 -6.71 24.06 -0.66
C ASP A 8 -6.71 22.68 -1.35
N PRO A 9 -7.17 22.57 -2.61
CA PRO A 9 -7.18 21.31 -3.34
C PRO A 9 -5.83 20.57 -3.29
N GLY A 10 -4.70 21.28 -3.32
CA GLY A 10 -3.36 20.69 -3.19
C GLY A 10 -3.13 20.05 -1.82
N ARG A 11 -3.58 20.71 -0.74
CA ARG A 11 -3.50 20.18 0.63
C ARG A 11 -4.36 18.92 0.83
N ARG A 12 -5.53 18.82 0.19
CA ARG A 12 -6.38 17.60 0.23
C ARG A 12 -5.72 16.43 -0.48
N VAL A 13 -5.13 16.68 -1.65
CA VAL A 13 -4.39 15.65 -2.42
C VAL A 13 -3.19 15.16 -1.63
N LEU A 14 -2.43 16.08 -1.01
CA LEU A 14 -1.29 15.72 -0.19
C LEU A 14 -1.72 14.87 1.01
N LEU A 15 -2.74 15.28 1.76
CA LEU A 15 -3.21 14.52 2.93
C LEU A 15 -3.68 13.11 2.53
N PHE A 16 -4.50 13.01 1.49
CA PHE A 16 -5.05 11.73 1.04
C PHE A 16 -3.95 10.80 0.49
N SER A 17 -2.98 11.35 -0.25
CA SER A 17 -1.80 10.59 -0.68
C SER A 17 -0.95 10.15 0.51
N SER A 18 -0.62 11.04 1.44
CA SER A 18 0.20 10.71 2.62
C SER A 18 -0.43 9.63 3.49
N ILE A 19 -1.75 9.64 3.70
CA ILE A 19 -2.46 8.56 4.40
C ILE A 19 -2.31 7.24 3.64
N GLY A 20 -2.45 7.26 2.31
CA GLY A 20 -2.24 6.09 1.47
C GLY A 20 -0.82 5.53 1.57
N HIS A 21 0.17 6.41 1.63
CA HIS A 21 1.58 6.03 1.82
C HIS A 21 1.79 5.30 3.15
N ALA A 22 1.30 5.90 4.23
CA ALA A 22 1.44 5.36 5.58
C ALA A 22 0.75 4.01 5.70
N LEU A 23 -0.47 3.88 5.16
CA LEU A 23 -1.21 2.62 5.17
C LEU A 23 -0.48 1.52 4.39
N MET A 24 0.05 1.86 3.21
CA MET A 24 0.82 0.93 2.39
C MET A 24 2.07 0.48 3.14
N HIS A 25 2.85 1.41 3.71
CA HIS A 25 4.04 1.05 4.49
C HIS A 25 3.70 0.20 5.71
N MET A 26 2.69 0.58 6.49
CA MET A 26 2.25 -0.18 7.66
C MET A 26 1.83 -1.61 7.29
N MET A 27 1.05 -1.80 6.21
CA MET A 27 0.69 -3.15 5.77
C MET A 27 1.89 -3.96 5.28
N THR A 28 2.84 -3.30 4.63
CA THR A 28 4.06 -3.97 4.15
C THR A 28 5.00 -4.32 5.31
N ALA A 29 5.09 -3.47 6.33
CA ALA A 29 5.86 -3.72 7.56
C ALA A 29 5.28 -4.90 8.36
N PHE A 30 3.95 -5.04 8.40
CA PHE A 30 3.30 -6.20 9.01
C PHE A 30 3.70 -7.53 8.39
N TYR A 31 4.15 -7.58 7.12
CA TYR A 31 4.67 -8.84 6.56
C TYR A 31 5.83 -9.43 7.35
N ALA A 32 6.78 -8.60 7.78
CA ALA A 32 7.92 -9.07 8.54
C ALA A 32 7.50 -9.62 9.92
N VAL A 33 6.53 -8.96 10.56
CA VAL A 33 5.98 -9.37 11.85
C VAL A 33 5.17 -10.66 11.72
N ILE A 34 4.23 -10.71 10.77
CA ILE A 34 3.35 -11.86 10.52
C ILE A 34 4.16 -13.08 10.13
N GLY A 35 5.18 -12.93 9.26
CA GLY A 35 6.04 -14.05 8.86
C GLY A 35 6.73 -14.72 10.06
N LEU A 36 7.28 -13.92 10.98
CA LEU A 36 7.90 -14.45 12.20
C LEU A 36 6.88 -15.12 13.12
N THR A 37 5.71 -14.52 13.30
CA THR A 37 4.64 -15.10 14.13
C THR A 37 4.07 -16.39 13.51
N LEU A 38 3.96 -16.48 12.19
CA LEU A 38 3.53 -17.70 11.49
C LEU A 38 4.54 -18.84 11.65
N ALA A 39 5.83 -18.54 11.58
CA ALA A 39 6.89 -19.52 11.79
C ALA A 39 6.71 -20.25 13.13
N VAL A 40 6.41 -19.49 14.19
CA VAL A 40 6.21 -20.00 15.54
C VAL A 40 4.85 -20.67 15.70
N SER A 41 3.77 -20.02 15.25
CA SER A 41 2.40 -20.49 15.49
C SER A 41 2.00 -21.69 14.65
N TRP A 42 2.48 -21.77 13.40
CA TRP A 42 2.17 -22.86 12.49
C TRP A 42 3.34 -23.86 12.37
N ASN A 43 4.40 -23.68 13.17
CA ASN A 43 5.59 -24.51 13.19
C ASN A 43 6.19 -24.70 11.77
N LEU A 44 6.20 -23.62 10.99
CA LEU A 44 6.68 -23.63 9.61
C LEU A 44 8.21 -23.51 9.58
N PRO A 45 8.89 -24.22 8.66
CA PRO A 45 10.31 -24.06 8.47
C PRO A 45 10.60 -22.66 7.88
N PRO A 46 11.74 -22.02 8.23
CA PRO A 46 12.05 -20.65 7.80
C PRO A 46 12.06 -20.45 6.27
N GLU A 47 12.40 -21.49 5.52
CA GLU A 47 12.42 -21.50 4.06
C GLU A 47 11.03 -21.31 3.43
N ASP A 48 9.97 -21.76 4.10
CA ASP A 48 8.61 -21.62 3.60
C ASP A 48 8.05 -20.21 3.82
N LEU A 49 8.59 -19.47 4.81
CA LEU A 49 8.23 -18.06 5.00
C LEU A 49 8.66 -17.21 3.80
N LEU A 50 9.84 -17.49 3.25
CA LEU A 50 10.33 -16.79 2.06
C LEU A 50 9.46 -17.12 0.84
N ARG A 51 9.04 -18.38 0.69
CA ARG A 51 8.12 -18.79 -0.40
C ARG A 51 6.75 -18.13 -0.28
N LEU A 52 6.30 -17.87 0.94
CA LEU A 52 5.04 -17.19 1.22
C LEU A 52 5.09 -15.69 0.85
N TYR A 53 6.22 -15.03 1.15
CA TYR A 53 6.41 -13.58 0.96
C TYR A 53 6.92 -13.20 -0.43
N ALA A 54 7.82 -13.97 -1.02
CA ALA A 54 8.49 -13.62 -2.28
C ALA A 54 7.52 -13.28 -3.43
N PRO A 55 6.42 -14.02 -3.63
CA PRO A 55 5.45 -13.69 -4.68
C PRO A 55 4.82 -12.31 -4.50
N ALA A 56 4.46 -11.93 -3.27
CA ALA A 56 3.86 -10.64 -2.97
C ALA A 56 4.82 -9.48 -3.29
N THR A 57 6.11 -9.65 -2.98
CA THR A 57 7.17 -8.65 -3.25
C THR A 57 7.49 -8.53 -4.73
N ILE A 58 7.49 -9.65 -5.46
CA ILE A 58 7.64 -9.63 -6.92
C ILE A 58 6.46 -8.87 -7.55
N LEU A 59 5.24 -9.14 -7.09
CA LEU A 59 4.04 -8.43 -7.56
C LEU A 59 4.08 -6.94 -7.22
N LEU A 60 4.65 -6.54 -6.08
CA LEU A 60 4.85 -5.13 -5.75
C LEU A 60 5.64 -4.40 -6.86
N GLY A 61 6.68 -5.04 -7.39
CA GLY A 61 7.46 -4.51 -8.51
C GLY A 61 6.72 -4.60 -9.84
N VAL A 62 6.22 -5.78 -10.20
CA VAL A 62 5.61 -6.05 -11.51
C VAL A 62 4.34 -5.24 -11.73
N VAL A 63 3.49 -5.11 -10.70
CA VAL A 63 2.20 -4.40 -10.79
C VAL A 63 2.37 -2.88 -10.83
N SER A 64 3.55 -2.35 -10.44
CA SER A 64 3.80 -0.90 -10.46
C SER A 64 3.72 -0.31 -11.88
N LEU A 65 4.19 -1.04 -12.90
CA LEU A 65 4.16 -0.63 -14.30
C LEU A 65 2.73 -0.51 -14.86
N PRO A 66 1.88 -1.56 -14.81
CA PRO A 66 0.50 -1.46 -15.28
C PRO A 66 -0.34 -0.51 -14.41
N ALA A 67 -0.06 -0.39 -13.11
CA ALA A 67 -0.79 0.54 -12.25
C ALA A 67 -0.55 2.01 -12.63
N GLY A 68 0.70 2.37 -12.97
CA GLY A 68 1.04 3.69 -13.50
C GLY A 68 0.26 4.00 -14.79
N TRP A 69 0.33 3.09 -15.76
CA TRP A 69 -0.41 3.20 -17.03
C TRP A 69 -1.93 3.31 -16.82
N LEU A 70 -2.48 2.54 -15.89
CA LEU A 70 -3.91 2.57 -15.58
C LEU A 70 -4.31 3.92 -14.97
N SER A 71 -3.45 4.51 -14.14
CA SER A 71 -3.70 5.82 -13.56
C SER A 71 -3.68 6.96 -14.57
N ASP A 72 -2.87 6.83 -15.63
CA ASP A 72 -2.83 7.81 -16.71
C ASP A 72 -4.13 7.80 -17.53
N ARG A 73 -4.82 6.64 -17.61
CA ARG A 73 -6.11 6.51 -18.31
C ARG A 73 -7.34 6.81 -17.44
N PHE A 74 -7.38 6.28 -16.22
CA PHE A 74 -8.57 6.33 -15.36
C PHE A 74 -8.48 7.42 -14.28
N GLY A 75 -7.32 8.07 -14.14
CA GLY A 75 -7.07 9.13 -13.18
C GLY A 75 -6.56 8.61 -11.84
N ALA A 76 -5.63 9.37 -11.26
CA ALA A 76 -5.01 9.04 -9.99
C ALA A 76 -5.97 8.92 -8.78
N PRO A 77 -6.99 9.77 -8.60
CA PRO A 77 -7.91 9.64 -7.46
C PRO A 77 -8.65 8.31 -7.44
N ALA A 78 -9.13 7.85 -8.61
CA ALA A 78 -9.84 6.57 -8.74
C ALA A 78 -8.92 5.39 -8.39
N MET A 79 -7.68 5.41 -8.87
CA MET A 79 -6.69 4.37 -8.59
C MET A 79 -6.24 4.36 -7.12
N MET A 80 -6.20 5.51 -6.45
CA MET A 80 -5.97 5.56 -5.01
C MET A 80 -7.12 4.93 -4.22
N VAL A 81 -8.37 5.10 -4.65
CA VAL A 81 -9.52 4.39 -4.03
C VAL A 81 -9.40 2.88 -4.22
N VAL A 82 -9.02 2.42 -5.42
CA VAL A 82 -8.75 1.00 -5.69
C VAL A 82 -7.66 0.46 -4.77
N MET A 83 -6.59 1.23 -4.56
CA MET A 83 -5.51 0.88 -3.63
C MET A 83 -6.05 0.69 -2.21
N PHE A 84 -6.84 1.63 -1.69
CA PHE A 84 -7.40 1.53 -0.33
C PHE A 84 -8.31 0.33 -0.16
N LEU A 85 -9.25 0.12 -1.11
CA LEU A 85 -10.18 -1.01 -1.05
C LEU A 85 -9.46 -2.34 -1.21
N GLY A 86 -8.51 -2.42 -2.14
CA GLY A 86 -7.72 -3.62 -2.39
C GLY A 86 -6.84 -4.01 -1.20
N LEU A 87 -6.15 -3.06 -0.58
CA LEU A 87 -5.37 -3.28 0.64
C LEU A 87 -6.27 -3.73 1.80
N GLY A 88 -7.41 -3.06 2.01
CA GLY A 88 -8.35 -3.41 3.08
C GLY A 88 -8.95 -4.80 2.91
N LEU A 89 -9.44 -5.14 1.71
CA LEU A 89 -10.00 -6.46 1.42
C LEU A 89 -8.95 -7.56 1.52
N SER A 90 -7.73 -7.31 1.05
CA SER A 90 -6.64 -8.30 1.15
C SER A 90 -6.21 -8.52 2.60
N SER A 91 -6.19 -7.46 3.42
CA SER A 91 -5.93 -7.56 4.86
C SER A 91 -7.01 -8.37 5.60
N ILE A 92 -8.28 -8.14 5.28
CA ILE A 92 -9.39 -8.95 5.82
C ILE A 92 -9.24 -10.41 5.37
N ALA A 93 -8.92 -10.64 4.10
CA ALA A 93 -8.70 -11.99 3.58
C ALA A 93 -7.58 -12.71 4.33
N CYS A 94 -6.45 -12.04 4.61
CA CYS A 94 -5.36 -12.59 5.45
C CYS A 94 -5.86 -13.02 6.84
N GLY A 95 -6.72 -12.23 7.48
CA GLY A 95 -7.26 -12.53 8.81
C GLY A 95 -8.28 -13.66 8.85
N LEU A 96 -8.89 -14.00 7.71
CA LEU A 96 -9.87 -15.09 7.58
C LEU A 96 -9.25 -16.42 7.18
N VAL A 97 -7.93 -16.48 6.92
CA VAL A 97 -7.28 -17.71 6.48
C VAL A 97 -7.24 -18.74 7.62
N PRO A 98 -7.72 -19.97 7.40
CA PRO A 98 -7.62 -21.04 8.37
C PRO A 98 -6.17 -21.42 8.71
N THR A 99 -5.95 -21.87 9.93
CA THR A 99 -4.63 -22.35 10.38
C THR A 99 -4.13 -23.48 9.49
N GLY A 100 -2.93 -23.31 8.91
CA GLY A 100 -2.28 -24.30 8.06
C GLY A 100 -2.53 -24.14 6.56
N ASP A 101 -3.41 -23.23 6.13
CA ASP A 101 -3.65 -22.95 4.71
C ASP A 101 -2.69 -21.89 4.17
N THR A 102 -1.46 -22.32 3.88
CA THR A 102 -0.39 -21.45 3.36
C THR A 102 -0.68 -20.92 1.96
N LEU A 103 -1.49 -21.63 1.16
CA LEU A 103 -1.86 -21.20 -0.18
C LEU A 103 -2.81 -20.00 -0.14
N MET A 104 -3.91 -20.10 0.61
CA MET A 104 -4.83 -18.97 0.76
C MET A 104 -4.13 -17.75 1.39
N LEU A 105 -3.24 -17.98 2.36
CA LEU A 105 -2.44 -16.91 2.94
C LEU A 105 -1.55 -16.25 1.88
N SER A 106 -0.79 -17.03 1.11
CA SER A 106 0.08 -16.47 0.06
C SER A 106 -0.70 -15.65 -0.97
N LEU A 107 -1.90 -16.07 -1.35
CA LEU A 107 -2.77 -15.32 -2.28
C LEU A 107 -3.25 -14.00 -1.66
N ALA A 108 -3.64 -14.00 -0.38
CA ALA A 108 -4.06 -12.79 0.31
C ALA A 108 -2.89 -11.80 0.47
N LEU A 109 -1.67 -12.29 0.78
CA LEU A 109 -0.45 -11.48 0.80
C LEU A 109 -0.11 -10.96 -0.61
N CYS A 110 -0.26 -11.78 -1.66
CA CYS A 110 -0.09 -11.31 -3.04
C CYS A 110 -1.03 -10.13 -3.37
N GLY A 111 -2.26 -10.15 -2.85
CA GLY A 111 -3.20 -9.04 -2.95
C GLY A 111 -2.65 -7.76 -2.32
N ILE A 112 -2.19 -7.83 -1.06
CA ILE A 112 -1.58 -6.68 -0.36
C ILE A 112 -0.37 -6.14 -1.16
N GLY A 113 0.50 -7.02 -1.68
CA GLY A 113 1.66 -6.63 -2.50
C GLY A 113 1.26 -5.94 -3.82
N ALA A 114 0.30 -6.52 -4.54
CA ALA A 114 -0.20 -5.97 -5.80
C ALA A 114 -0.87 -4.60 -5.61
N PHE A 115 -1.75 -4.46 -4.60
CA PHE A 115 -2.42 -3.18 -4.33
C PHE A 115 -1.48 -2.14 -3.72
N GLY A 116 -0.47 -2.54 -2.96
CA GLY A 116 0.60 -1.65 -2.48
C GLY A 116 1.41 -1.00 -3.62
N ALA A 117 1.50 -1.66 -4.78
CA ALA A 117 2.21 -1.15 -5.96
C ALA A 117 1.55 0.11 -6.56
N PHE A 118 0.24 0.27 -6.37
CA PHE A 118 -0.52 1.42 -6.87
C PHE A 118 -0.05 2.70 -6.18
N TYR A 119 0.33 2.67 -4.91
CA TYR A 119 0.81 3.87 -4.24
C TYR A 119 2.11 4.42 -4.87
N HIS A 120 3.05 3.52 -5.17
CA HIS A 120 4.37 3.88 -5.69
C HIS A 120 4.31 4.50 -7.09
N SER A 121 3.42 3.99 -7.94
CA SER A 121 3.25 4.45 -9.32
C SER A 121 2.28 5.62 -9.43
N VAL A 122 1.19 5.59 -8.66
CA VAL A 122 0.08 6.55 -8.79
C VAL A 122 0.13 7.67 -7.76
N GLY A 123 0.31 7.32 -6.48
CA GLY A 123 0.26 8.26 -5.35
C GLY A 123 1.37 9.30 -5.42
N ILE A 124 2.62 8.85 -5.64
CA ILE A 124 3.78 9.74 -5.78
C ILE A 124 3.60 10.69 -6.96
N GLY A 125 3.23 10.17 -8.14
CA GLY A 125 3.04 10.98 -9.34
C GLY A 125 1.92 12.02 -9.19
N TRP A 126 0.82 11.67 -8.52
CA TRP A 126 -0.31 12.57 -8.32
C TRP A 126 -0.04 13.67 -7.29
N GLY A 127 0.63 13.33 -6.19
CA GLY A 127 1.05 14.31 -5.18
C GLY A 127 2.01 15.36 -5.76
N VAL A 128 2.99 14.92 -6.57
CA VAL A 128 3.95 15.81 -7.24
C VAL A 128 3.27 16.72 -8.27
N ARG A 129 2.36 16.19 -9.09
CA ARG A 129 1.69 16.97 -10.15
C ARG A 129 0.72 18.03 -9.63
N LYS A 130 0.20 17.87 -8.40
CA LYS A 130 -0.80 18.78 -7.81
C LYS A 130 -0.26 19.70 -6.73
N ALA A 131 0.98 19.49 -6.27
CA ALA A 131 1.61 20.36 -5.28
C ALA A 131 2.18 21.64 -5.92
N GLN A 132 1.99 22.78 -5.26
CA GLN A 132 2.73 24.01 -5.62
C GLN A 132 4.24 23.87 -5.36
N GLU A 133 4.61 23.23 -4.25
CA GLU A 133 6.00 22.95 -3.90
C GLU A 133 6.26 21.45 -3.90
N GLN A 134 6.75 20.94 -5.04
CA GLN A 134 6.94 19.51 -5.28
C GLN A 134 7.88 18.86 -4.26
N GLY A 135 9.00 19.53 -3.92
CA GLY A 135 9.97 19.03 -2.94
C GLY A 135 9.41 18.96 -1.51
N HIS A 136 8.62 19.95 -1.11
CA HIS A 136 7.97 19.97 0.21
C HIS A 136 6.87 18.89 0.29
N ALA A 137 6.07 18.72 -0.76
CA ALA A 137 5.04 17.68 -0.82
C ALA A 137 5.63 16.27 -0.74
N VAL A 138 6.73 15.99 -1.45
CA VAL A 138 7.44 14.71 -1.35
C VAL A 138 8.05 14.52 0.04
N GLY A 139 8.61 15.58 0.64
CA GLY A 139 9.17 15.56 1.99
C GLY A 139 8.14 15.24 3.08
N VAL A 140 6.96 15.89 3.04
CA VAL A 140 5.86 15.63 3.99
C VAL A 140 5.27 14.24 3.79
N ASN A 141 5.09 13.82 2.53
CA ASN A 141 4.59 12.48 2.22
C ASN A 141 5.56 11.40 2.75
N GLY A 142 6.86 11.57 2.55
CA GLY A 142 7.89 10.69 3.10
C GLY A 142 7.97 10.70 4.63
N LEU A 143 7.77 11.86 5.27
CA LEU A 143 7.67 11.98 6.73
C LEU A 143 6.39 11.32 7.29
N VAL A 144 5.31 11.19 6.53
CA VAL A 144 4.08 10.55 7.03
C VAL A 144 4.09 9.03 6.87
N GLY A 145 4.96 8.45 6.02
CA GLY A 145 5.04 6.99 5.83
C GLY A 145 6.23 6.24 6.46
N ARG A 146 7.29 6.90 6.93
CA ARG A 146 8.52 6.23 7.43
C ARG A 146 8.49 5.67 8.86
N GLN A 147 7.44 5.90 9.63
CA GLN A 147 7.29 5.53 11.04
C GLN A 147 6.22 4.46 11.27
N GLY A 148 5.71 3.87 10.19
CA GLY A 148 4.93 2.62 10.23
C GLY A 148 5.84 1.41 10.10
#